data_AF-A0A7J4J1D7-F1
#
_entry.id   AF-A0A7J4J1D7-F1
#
_cell.length_a   1.000
_cell.length_b   1.000
_cell.length_c   1.000
_cell.angle_alpha   90.00
_cell.angle_beta   90.00
_cell.angle_gamma   90.00
#
_symmetry.space_group_name_H-M   'P 1'
#
loop_
_entity.id
_entity.type
_entity.pdbx_description
1 polymer ?
#
loop_
_entity_poly.entity_id
_entity_poly.type
_entity_poly.pdbx_seq_one_letter_code
_entity_poly.pdbx_strand_id
1 'polypeptide(L)'
;MTTKNLEYKIGNVGADPSKDSKFIVHLDDEKTLGIYSVPNPRGVLHKHIAKKFGLRREDVLGGGEYYLRDNGTLELSQYSTDFGSIPAEAERMVGETLANYFRKEGLVVNRIATDMIQNFDDERNKARWEALGFNMREKNG
;
A
#
# COMPACT_ATOMS: atom_id res chain seq x y z
N MET A 1 -22.19 9.00 -2.59
CA MET A 1 -21.04 8.78 -1.68
C MET A 1 -20.37 7.49 -2.13
N THR A 2 -19.12 7.56 -2.56
CA THR A 2 -18.32 6.37 -2.90
C THR A 2 -17.82 5.77 -1.59
N THR A 3 -18.14 4.51 -1.33
CA THR A 3 -17.70 3.80 -0.12
C THR A 3 -16.21 3.52 -0.22
N LYS A 4 -15.41 3.96 0.76
CA LYS A 4 -13.97 3.72 0.81
C LYS A 4 -13.69 2.29 1.23
N ASN A 5 -13.59 1.38 0.26
CA ASN A 5 -13.18 0.00 0.52
C ASN A 5 -11.86 -0.30 -0.18
N LEU A 6 -10.93 -0.95 0.54
CA LEU A 6 -9.66 -1.44 0.03
C LEU A 6 -9.71 -2.96 -0.02
N GLU A 7 -9.41 -3.52 -1.19
CA GLU A 7 -9.32 -4.95 -1.40
C GLU A 7 -7.86 -5.38 -1.51
N TYR A 8 -7.50 -6.43 -0.78
CA TYR A 8 -6.17 -7.04 -0.90
C TYR A 8 -6.13 -7.99 -2.09
N LYS A 9 -5.20 -7.75 -3.02
CA LYS A 9 -5.01 -8.57 -4.21
C LYS A 9 -3.58 -9.11 -4.19
N ILE A 10 -3.43 -10.43 -4.06
CA ILE A 10 -2.12 -11.07 -4.12
C ILE A 10 -1.73 -11.29 -5.56
N GLY A 11 -0.56 -10.80 -5.89
CA GLY A 11 0.06 -11.11 -7.14
C GLY A 11 0.75 -12.46 -7.15
N ASN A 12 0.54 -13.28 -8.19
CA ASN A 12 1.21 -14.57 -8.39
C ASN A 12 2.71 -14.55 -7.99
N VAL A 13 3.02 -15.09 -6.80
CA VAL A 13 4.34 -15.57 -6.40
C VAL A 13 4.16 -16.64 -5.33
N GLY A 14 4.72 -17.83 -5.54
CA GLY A 14 4.83 -18.88 -4.53
C GLY A 14 5.85 -18.56 -3.43
N ALA A 15 5.83 -17.33 -2.91
CA ALA A 15 6.72 -16.87 -1.85
C ALA A 15 5.91 -16.26 -0.70
N ASP A 16 6.45 -16.44 0.50
CA ASP A 16 5.85 -16.06 1.77
C ASP A 16 5.63 -14.54 1.88
N PRO A 17 4.37 -14.07 1.91
CA PRO A 17 4.04 -12.64 1.92
C PRO A 17 4.39 -11.95 3.25
N SER A 18 4.79 -12.70 4.28
CA SER A 18 5.25 -12.15 5.56
C SER A 18 6.66 -11.59 5.51
N LYS A 19 7.43 -11.89 4.45
CA LYS A 19 8.83 -11.47 4.29
C LYS A 19 8.92 -10.28 3.33
N ASP A 20 9.70 -9.27 3.71
CA ASP A 20 10.08 -8.06 2.95
C ASP A 20 9.33 -7.88 1.64
N SER A 21 8.24 -7.12 1.69
CA SER A 21 7.31 -7.05 0.56
C SER A 21 7.06 -5.61 0.13
N LYS A 22 6.77 -5.46 -1.16
CA LYS A 22 6.35 -4.19 -1.74
C LYS A 22 4.88 -4.25 -2.09
N PHE A 23 4.20 -3.13 -1.90
CA PHE A 23 2.82 -2.96 -2.29
C PHE A 23 2.61 -1.73 -3.16
N ILE A 24 1.55 -1.77 -3.96
CA ILE A 24 1.05 -0.63 -4.74
C ILE A 24 -0.45 -0.50 -4.51
N VAL A 25 -0.92 0.73 -4.39
CA VAL A 25 -2.34 1.05 -4.33
C VAL A 25 -2.77 1.51 -5.71
N HIS A 26 -3.83 0.89 -6.21
CA HIS A 26 -4.35 1.06 -7.55
C HIS A 26 -5.85 1.38 -7.50
N LEU A 27 -6.31 2.18 -8.44
CA LEU A 27 -7.73 2.39 -8.70
C LEU A 27 -8.15 1.53 -9.89
N ASP A 28 -8.96 0.49 -9.67
CA ASP A 28 -9.48 -0.29 -10.82
C ASP A 28 -10.64 0.42 -11.54
N ASP A 29 -11.03 -0.12 -12.69
CA ASP A 29 -12.04 0.46 -13.57
C ASP A 29 -13.43 0.55 -12.90
N GLU A 30 -13.68 -0.23 -11.85
CA GLU A 30 -14.91 -0.17 -11.02
C GLU A 30 -14.81 0.87 -9.90
N LYS A 31 -13.72 1.65 -9.87
CA LYS A 31 -13.37 2.60 -8.80
C LYS A 31 -13.13 1.93 -7.45
N THR A 32 -12.83 0.64 -7.43
CA THR A 32 -12.44 -0.08 -6.23
C THR A 32 -10.94 0.10 -6.02
N LEU A 33 -10.53 0.32 -4.77
CA LEU A 33 -9.13 0.45 -4.43
C LEU A 33 -8.53 -0.93 -4.21
N GLY A 34 -7.52 -1.27 -5.01
CA GLY A 34 -6.77 -2.51 -4.90
C GLY A 34 -5.41 -2.29 -4.26
N ILE A 35 -5.01 -3.19 -3.36
CA ILE A 35 -3.63 -3.28 -2.84
C ILE A 35 -3.01 -4.50 -3.49
N TYR A 36 -2.06 -4.28 -4.40
CA TYR A 36 -1.26 -5.37 -4.96
C TYR A 36 0.03 -5.50 -4.19
N SER A 37 0.33 -6.70 -3.73
CA SER A 37 1.58 -7.01 -3.03
C SER A 37 2.40 -8.06 -3.76
N VAL A 38 3.74 -7.91 -3.70
CA VAL A 38 4.69 -8.95 -4.06
C VAL A 38 5.77 -9.10 -3.00
N PRO A 39 6.14 -10.36 -2.66
CA PRO A 39 7.40 -10.66 -2.00
C PRO A 39 8.55 -10.04 -2.79
N ASN A 40 9.37 -9.23 -2.14
CA ASN A 40 10.42 -8.49 -2.81
C ASN A 40 11.76 -8.56 -2.05
N PRO A 41 12.67 -9.46 -2.44
CA PRO A 41 14.07 -9.31 -2.05
C PRO A 41 14.63 -8.07 -2.77
N ARG A 42 14.97 -7.03 -2.00
CA ARG A 42 15.71 -5.80 -2.37
C ARG A 42 16.09 -5.64 -3.86
N GLY A 43 15.61 -4.58 -4.50
CA GLY A 43 16.06 -4.15 -5.84
C GLY A 43 14.98 -4.09 -6.92
N VAL A 44 13.77 -4.61 -6.68
CA VAL A 44 12.63 -4.43 -7.60
C VAL A 44 12.00 -3.06 -7.41
N LEU A 45 11.90 -2.28 -8.49
CA LEU A 45 11.20 -0.99 -8.51
C LEU A 45 9.68 -1.18 -8.57
N HIS A 46 8.92 -0.29 -7.95
CA HIS A 46 7.45 -0.37 -7.91
C HIS A 46 6.85 -0.38 -9.32
N LYS A 47 7.43 0.36 -10.27
CA LYS A 47 6.97 0.35 -11.68
C LYS A 47 7.00 -1.04 -12.33
N HIS A 48 7.91 -1.92 -11.91
CA HIS A 48 7.97 -3.28 -12.42
C HIS A 48 6.88 -4.17 -11.80
N ILE A 49 6.50 -3.89 -10.55
CA ILE A 49 5.36 -4.54 -9.87
C ILE A 49 4.06 -4.19 -10.61
N ALA A 50 3.82 -2.90 -10.87
CA ALA A 50 2.66 -2.47 -11.63
C ALA A 50 2.58 -3.15 -13.01
N LYS A 51 3.70 -3.16 -13.76
CA LYS A 51 3.79 -3.84 -15.06
C LYS A 51 3.48 -5.34 -14.95
N LYS A 52 3.97 -6.02 -13.92
CA LYS A 52 3.72 -7.46 -13.69
C LYS A 52 2.23 -7.77 -13.56
N PHE A 53 1.45 -6.87 -12.95
CA PHE A 53 0.00 -7.02 -12.79
C PHE A 53 -0.81 -6.40 -13.93
N GLY A 54 -0.17 -5.94 -15.01
CA GLY A 54 -0.86 -5.29 -16.11
C GLY A 54 -1.52 -3.97 -15.72
N LEU A 55 -1.09 -3.35 -14.63
CA LEU A 55 -1.67 -2.11 -14.13
C LEU A 55 -1.14 -0.94 -14.93
N ARG A 56 -2.04 -0.05 -15.36
CA ARG A 56 -1.66 1.18 -16.03
C ARG A 56 -1.06 2.15 -15.04
N ARG A 57 -0.04 2.91 -15.45
CA ARG A 57 0.68 3.84 -14.57
C ARG A 57 -0.25 4.92 -14.03
N GLU A 58 -1.18 5.36 -14.86
CA GLU A 58 -2.21 6.36 -14.56
C GLU A 58 -3.21 5.92 -13.50
N ASP A 59 -3.34 4.61 -13.23
CA ASP A 59 -4.28 4.08 -12.25
C ASP A 59 -3.64 3.82 -10.89
N VAL A 60 -2.30 3.82 -10.83
CA VAL A 60 -1.56 3.69 -9.57
C VAL A 60 -1.60 5.02 -8.82
N LEU A 61 -2.00 4.97 -7.54
CA LEU A 61 -2.15 6.14 -6.66
C LEU A 61 -0.97 6.34 -5.71
N GLY A 62 -0.22 5.26 -5.47
CA GLY A 62 0.93 5.23 -4.57
C GLY A 62 1.40 3.80 -4.32
N GLY A 63 2.38 3.64 -3.45
CA GLY A 63 2.88 2.32 -3.06
C GLY A 63 4.03 2.46 -2.09
N GLY A 64 4.42 1.39 -1.42
CA GLY A 64 5.53 1.38 -0.47
C GLY A 64 5.99 -0.02 -0.10
N GLU A 65 6.69 -0.12 1.02
CA GLU A 65 7.18 -1.37 1.58
C GLU A 65 6.44 -1.71 2.86
N TYR A 66 6.33 -3.01 3.14
CA TYR A 66 5.89 -3.46 4.45
C TYR A 66 6.68 -4.68 4.93
N TYR A 67 6.70 -4.85 6.24
CA TYR A 67 7.43 -5.89 6.95
C TYR A 67 6.58 -6.43 8.09
N LEU A 68 6.42 -7.75 8.21
CA LEU A 68 5.88 -8.36 9.43
C LEU A 68 7.05 -8.83 10.29
N ARG A 69 7.30 -8.14 11.41
CA ARG A 69 8.36 -8.52 12.35
C ARG A 69 7.95 -9.73 13.20
N ASP A 70 8.94 -10.46 13.70
CA ASP A 70 8.76 -11.62 14.58
C ASP A 70 7.94 -11.32 15.85
N ASN A 71 7.93 -10.07 16.32
CA ASN A 71 7.13 -9.64 17.47
C ASN A 71 5.64 -9.36 17.13
N GLY A 72 5.22 -9.63 15.89
CA GLY A 72 3.86 -9.38 15.39
C GLY A 72 3.58 -7.92 15.04
N THR A 73 4.61 -7.09 14.86
CA THR A 73 4.45 -5.72 14.35
C THR A 73 4.46 -5.73 12.83
N LEU A 74 3.35 -5.30 12.21
CA LEU A 74 3.29 -4.99 10.79
C LEU A 74 3.73 -3.54 10.59
N GLU A 75 4.86 -3.34 9.92
CA GLU A 75 5.41 -2.01 9.65
C GLU A 75 5.21 -1.62 8.20
N LEU A 76 4.65 -0.44 7.96
CA LEU A 76 4.58 0.19 6.65
C LEU A 76 5.66 1.26 6.56
N SER A 77 6.41 1.29 5.46
CA SER A 77 7.55 2.19 5.28
C SER A 77 7.86 2.49 3.80
N GLN A 78 8.80 3.41 3.56
CA GLN A 78 9.42 3.70 2.27
C GLN A 78 8.45 3.77 1.07
N TYR A 79 7.66 4.86 0.98
CA TYR A 79 6.81 5.06 -0.20
C TYR A 79 7.61 5.22 -1.49
N SER A 80 6.97 4.77 -2.57
CA SER A 80 7.46 4.75 -3.93
C SER A 80 7.72 6.16 -4.47
N THR A 81 8.97 6.44 -4.81
CA THR A 81 9.31 7.62 -5.62
C THR A 81 8.74 7.53 -7.05
N ASP A 82 8.38 6.33 -7.53
CA ASP A 82 7.83 6.15 -8.87
C ASP A 82 6.37 6.60 -8.99
N PHE A 83 5.61 6.57 -7.88
CA PHE A 83 4.15 6.70 -7.87
C PHE A 83 3.59 7.62 -6.79
N GLY A 84 4.44 8.17 -5.92
CA GLY A 84 4.01 9.10 -4.88
C GLY A 84 3.62 8.41 -3.56
N SER A 85 3.38 9.26 -2.57
CA SER A 85 3.05 8.90 -1.20
C SER A 85 1.57 8.54 -1.03
N ILE A 86 1.21 7.88 0.08
CA ILE A 86 -0.17 7.48 0.42
C ILE A 86 -0.65 8.22 1.68
N PRO A 87 -1.75 8.98 1.64
CA PRO A 87 -2.16 9.83 2.76
C PRO A 87 -2.38 9.00 4.03
N ALA A 88 -2.17 9.60 5.21
CA ALA A 88 -2.17 8.88 6.48
C ALA A 88 -3.45 8.06 6.74
N GLU A 89 -4.61 8.56 6.29
CA GLU A 89 -5.87 7.81 6.37
C GLU A 89 -5.84 6.54 5.50
N ALA A 90 -5.37 6.65 4.26
CA ALA A 90 -5.26 5.51 3.35
C ALA A 90 -4.17 4.52 3.80
N GLU A 91 -3.03 5.03 4.32
CA GLU A 91 -1.96 4.21 4.90
C GLU A 91 -2.49 3.31 6.02
N ARG A 92 -3.28 3.86 6.94
CA ARG A 92 -3.90 3.07 8.01
C ARG A 92 -4.81 1.98 7.47
N MET A 93 -5.62 2.29 6.47
CA MET A 93 -6.49 1.30 5.84
C MET A 93 -5.69 0.21 5.11
N VAL A 94 -4.59 0.58 4.44
CA VAL A 94 -3.67 -0.41 3.83
C VAL A 94 -3.10 -1.33 4.89
N GLY A 95 -2.62 -0.77 6.02
CA GLY A 95 -2.10 -1.54 7.14
C GLY A 95 -3.13 -2.50 7.73
N GLU A 96 -4.36 -2.05 7.94
CA GLU A 96 -5.45 -2.91 8.43
C GLU A 96 -5.81 -4.01 7.43
N THR A 97 -5.87 -3.69 6.14
CA THR A 97 -6.15 -4.68 5.10
C THR A 97 -5.06 -5.76 5.05
N LEU A 98 -3.78 -5.37 5.11
CA LEU A 98 -2.64 -6.29 5.21
C LEU A 98 -2.67 -7.12 6.51
N ALA A 99 -2.93 -6.49 7.65
CA ALA A 99 -3.01 -7.17 8.93
C ALA A 99 -4.12 -8.23 8.94
N ASN A 100 -5.29 -7.89 8.41
CA ASN A 100 -6.41 -8.82 8.29
C ASN A 100 -6.10 -9.98 7.35
N TYR A 101 -5.37 -9.73 6.27
CA TYR A 101 -4.87 -10.79 5.40
C TYR A 101 -3.94 -11.74 6.17
N PHE A 102 -2.90 -11.23 6.83
CA PHE A 102 -1.96 -12.07 7.59
C PHE A 102 -2.61 -12.87 8.71
N ARG A 103 -3.57 -12.28 9.42
CA ARG A 103 -4.36 -13.01 10.44
C ARG A 103 -5.15 -14.17 9.83
N LYS A 104 -5.71 -14.00 8.63
CA LYS A 104 -6.41 -15.08 7.91
C LYS A 104 -5.47 -16.22 7.49
N GLU A 105 -4.21 -15.89 7.19
CA GLU A 105 -3.15 -16.86 6.90
C GLU A 105 -2.54 -17.49 8.17
N GLY A 106 -3.09 -17.22 9.36
CA GLY A 106 -2.64 -17.79 10.62
C GLY A 106 -1.43 -17.10 11.27
N LEU A 107 -1.04 -15.92 10.77
CA LEU A 107 0.06 -15.14 11.33
C LEU A 107 -0.42 -14.16 12.41
N VAL A 108 0.43 -13.93 13.41
CA VAL A 108 0.12 -13.03 14.52
C VAL A 108 0.45 -11.58 14.14
N VAL A 109 -0.58 -10.72 14.14
CA VAL A 109 -0.41 -9.26 13.96
C VAL A 109 -1.01 -8.53 15.16
N ASN A 110 -0.12 -8.07 16.05
CA ASN A 110 -0.43 -7.42 17.32
C ASN A 110 -0.50 -5.90 17.21
N ARG A 111 0.28 -5.32 16.28
CA ARG A 111 0.41 -3.86 16.12
C ARG A 111 0.64 -3.53 14.65
N ILE A 112 0.11 -2.40 14.22
CA ILE A 112 0.47 -1.76 12.95
C ILE A 112 1.32 -0.54 13.29
N ALA A 113 2.57 -0.52 12.86
CA ALA A 113 3.43 0.65 12.92
C ALA A 113 3.39 1.36 11.56
N THR A 114 3.13 2.65 11.62
CA THR A 114 3.15 3.51 10.45
C THR A 114 4.15 4.61 10.77
N ASP A 115 5.42 4.45 10.40
CA ASP A 115 6.49 5.37 10.80
C ASP A 115 6.78 6.41 9.71
N MET A 116 5.69 7.03 9.25
CA MET A 116 5.62 8.01 8.18
C MET A 116 5.93 9.46 8.56
N ILE A 117 7.07 10.05 8.18
CA ILE A 117 7.17 11.49 7.86
C ILE A 117 7.40 11.59 6.35
N GLN A 118 6.41 12.06 5.59
CA GLN A 118 6.61 12.40 4.19
C GLN A 118 5.77 13.61 3.80
N ASN A 119 6.43 14.58 3.17
CA ASN A 119 5.78 15.64 2.42
C ASN A 119 5.03 15.04 1.22
N PHE A 120 3.75 15.37 1.11
CA PHE A 120 2.95 15.11 -0.08
C PHE A 120 3.23 16.18 -1.14
N ASP A 121 4.44 16.19 -1.69
CA ASP A 121 4.81 17.18 -2.72
C ASP A 121 4.33 16.78 -4.15
N ASP A 122 3.62 15.65 -4.30
CA ASP A 122 3.03 15.22 -5.58
C ASP A 122 1.57 15.71 -5.73
N GLU A 123 1.41 16.89 -6.33
CA GLU A 123 0.11 17.51 -6.60
C GLU A 123 -0.83 16.62 -7.43
N ARG A 124 -0.28 15.76 -8.31
CA ARG A 124 -1.09 14.92 -9.22
C ARG A 124 -1.81 13.83 -8.45
N ASN A 125 -1.11 13.16 -7.55
CA ASN A 125 -1.70 12.11 -6.73
C ASN A 125 -2.56 12.70 -5.61
N LYS A 126 -2.21 13.88 -5.10
CA LYS A 126 -3.03 14.62 -4.11
C LYS A 126 -4.47 14.82 -4.58
N ALA A 127 -4.68 15.38 -5.78
CA ALA A 127 -6.03 15.62 -6.30
C ALA A 127 -6.85 14.31 -6.47
N ARG A 128 -6.17 13.22 -6.82
CA ARG A 128 -6.82 11.90 -6.98
C ARG A 128 -7.24 11.31 -5.64
N TRP A 129 -6.38 11.41 -4.63
CA TRP A 129 -6.71 11.00 -3.26
C TRP A 129 -7.87 11.83 -2.68
N GLU A 130 -7.90 13.14 -2.91
CA GLU A 130 -8.99 14.03 -2.51
C GLU A 130 -10.31 13.67 -3.22
N ALA A 131 -10.27 13.37 -4.52
CA ALA A 131 -11.45 12.93 -5.27
C ALA A 131 -12.04 11.60 -4.76
N LEU A 132 -11.20 10.76 -4.16
CA LEU A 132 -11.60 9.53 -3.47
C LEU A 132 -12.03 9.77 -2.01
N GLY A 133 -11.97 11.03 -1.56
CA GLY A 133 -12.42 11.47 -0.25
C GLY A 133 -11.41 11.27 0.88
N PHE A 134 -10.15 10.93 0.59
CA PHE A 134 -9.12 10.76 1.62
C PHE A 134 -8.61 12.10 2.14
N ASN A 135 -8.41 12.18 3.46
CA ASN A 135 -7.85 13.37 4.09
C ASN A 135 -6.34 13.45 3.83
N MET A 136 -5.91 14.51 3.15
CA MET A 136 -4.50 14.80 2.85
C MET A 136 -3.78 15.48 4.03
N ARG A 137 -3.99 14.99 5.25
CA ARG A 137 -3.24 15.53 6.40
C ARG A 137 -1.79 15.07 6.30
N GLU A 138 -0.87 16.03 6.33
CA GLU A 138 0.52 15.74 6.62
C GLU A 138 0.59 15.02 7.97
N LYS A 139 1.44 14.00 8.00
CA LYS A 139 1.73 13.31 9.24
C LYS A 139 2.71 14.21 9.98
N ASN A 140 2.22 14.94 10.97
CA ASN A 140 3.07 15.79 11.81
C ASN A 140 4.26 14.95 12.28
N GLY A 141 5.47 15.42 11.95
CA GLY A 141 6.73 14.81 12.36
C GLY A 141 6.98 14.91 13.86
#